data_AF-A0A1F3S127-F1
#
_entry.id   AF-A0A1F3S127-F1
#
_cell.length_a   1.000
_cell.length_b   1.000
_cell.length_c   1.000
_cell.angle_alpha   90.00
_cell.angle_beta   90.00
_cell.angle_gamma   90.00
#
_symmetry.space_group_name_H-M   'P 1'
#
loop_
_entity.id
_entity.type
_entity.pdbx_description
1 polymer ?
#
loop_
_entity_poly.entity_id
_entity_poly.type
_entity_poly.pdbx_seq_one_letter_code
_entity_poly.pdbx_strand_id
1 'polypeptide(L)'
;MTTLTSNQPYLICANFQLPSNDHNSPLPAPLVTSRYSADGTAVLVRVVVFVPILGDEVPSAELTFLGVAGDQLTCIVNFKESETPPDQCVVYYFETEYTENVGAIKQVAAFLNNEDPITSRGTVTTVQTC
;
A
#
# COMPACT_ATOMS: atom_id res chain seq x y z
N MET A 1 -8.57 -14.66 -0.97
CA MET A 1 -8.23 -13.28 -0.55
C MET A 1 -7.24 -13.43 0.61
N THR A 2 -5.99 -13.02 0.40
CA THR A 2 -4.92 -13.14 1.39
C THR A 2 -4.70 -11.77 2.03
N THR A 3 -4.76 -11.70 3.36
CA THR A 3 -4.55 -10.48 4.14
C THR A 3 -3.29 -10.63 4.97
N LEU A 4 -2.45 -9.61 4.98
CA LEU A 4 -1.25 -9.54 5.79
C LEU A 4 -1.36 -8.39 6.78
N THR A 5 -1.35 -8.72 8.06
CA THR A 5 -1.28 -7.78 9.18
C THR A 5 0.17 -7.50 9.54
N SER A 6 0.58 -6.23 9.53
CA SER A 6 1.82 -5.80 10.18
C SER A 6 1.49 -5.15 11.52
N ASN A 7 1.97 -5.73 12.62
CA ASN A 7 1.69 -5.25 13.98
C ASN A 7 2.75 -4.29 14.51
N GLN A 8 3.80 -3.98 13.75
CA GLN A 8 4.89 -3.11 14.19
C GLN A 8 5.28 -2.12 13.08
N PRO A 9 5.24 -0.80 13.34
CA PRO A 9 5.68 0.20 12.37
C PRO A 9 7.20 0.12 12.18
N TYR A 10 7.67 0.43 10.98
CA TYR A 10 9.09 0.44 10.65
C TYR A 10 9.79 1.71 11.13
N LEU A 11 9.06 2.84 11.16
CA LEU A 11 9.58 4.14 11.63
C LEU A 11 8.43 5.02 12.13
N ILE A 12 8.67 5.83 13.16
CA ILE A 12 7.79 6.92 13.57
C ILE A 12 8.36 8.23 12.97
N CYS A 13 7.58 8.91 12.14
CA CYS A 13 7.97 10.19 11.55
C CYS A 13 7.46 11.34 12.43
N ALA A 14 8.36 11.97 13.19
CA ALA A 14 8.07 13.23 13.88
C ALA A 14 8.22 14.42 12.92
N ASN A 15 7.32 15.40 13.00
CA ASN A 15 7.30 16.62 12.16
C ASN A 15 7.14 16.35 10.65
N PHE A 16 6.27 15.40 10.28
CA PHE A 16 5.95 15.15 8.88
C PHE A 16 5.14 16.33 8.31
N GLN A 17 5.80 17.22 7.56
CA GLN A 17 5.10 18.25 6.80
C GLN A 17 4.48 17.62 5.55
N LEU A 18 3.18 17.43 5.61
CA LEU A 18 2.38 17.01 4.47
C LEU A 18 2.48 18.13 3.40
N PRO A 19 2.78 17.81 2.14
CA PRO A 19 2.71 18.81 1.09
C PRO A 19 1.29 19.37 1.03
N SER A 20 1.15 20.71 1.08
CA SER A 20 -0.16 21.34 0.90
C SER A 20 -0.67 20.98 -0.49
N ASN A 21 -1.65 20.10 -0.57
CA ASN A 21 -2.41 19.93 -1.80
C ASN A 21 -3.89 20.24 -1.51
N ASP A 22 -4.54 20.75 -2.53
CA ASP A 22 -5.93 21.21 -2.62
C ASP A 22 -6.99 20.09 -2.55
N HIS A 23 -6.57 18.83 -2.42
CA HIS A 23 -7.45 17.70 -2.16
C HIS A 23 -7.39 17.29 -0.69
N ASN A 24 -8.58 17.10 -0.11
CA ASN A 24 -8.91 16.81 1.29
C ASN A 24 -8.23 15.59 1.95
N SER A 25 -7.25 14.93 1.32
CA SER A 25 -6.50 13.83 1.95
C SER A 25 -5.02 14.22 2.13
N PRO A 26 -4.55 14.30 3.37
CA PRO A 26 -3.17 14.69 3.67
C PRO A 26 -2.15 13.62 3.25
N LEU A 27 -2.54 12.35 3.17
CA LEU A 27 -1.59 11.24 3.09
C LEU A 27 -0.96 11.07 1.69
N PRO A 28 0.36 10.79 1.62
CA PRO A 28 1.00 10.35 0.37
C PRO A 28 0.40 9.04 -0.13
N ALA A 29 0.32 8.88 -1.46
CA ALA A 29 -0.02 7.60 -2.08
C ALA A 29 0.98 6.51 -1.64
N PRO A 30 0.56 5.23 -1.57
CA PRO A 30 1.46 4.13 -1.21
C PRO A 30 2.53 3.99 -2.29
N LEU A 31 3.77 3.72 -1.89
CA LEU A 31 4.85 3.41 -2.82
C LEU A 31 4.84 1.90 -3.04
N VAL A 32 4.81 1.46 -4.29
CA VAL A 32 4.84 0.04 -4.65
C VAL A 32 6.01 -0.27 -5.57
N THR A 33 6.69 -1.37 -5.28
CA THR A 33 7.63 -1.99 -6.22
C THR A 33 7.26 -3.45 -6.40
N SER A 34 7.48 -3.97 -7.60
CA SER A 34 7.20 -5.36 -7.89
C SER A 34 8.18 -5.96 -8.89
N ARG A 35 8.44 -7.25 -8.72
CA ARG A 35 9.25 -8.05 -9.65
C ARG A 35 8.78 -9.49 -9.66
N TYR A 36 9.03 -10.21 -10.75
CA TYR A 36 8.86 -11.66 -10.75
C TYR A 36 9.91 -12.31 -9.84
N SER A 37 9.55 -13.43 -9.22
CA SER A 37 10.53 -14.33 -8.60
C SER A 37 11.47 -14.90 -9.66
N ALA A 38 12.65 -15.36 -9.24
CA ALA A 38 13.67 -15.86 -10.16
C ALA A 38 13.22 -17.10 -10.97
N ASP A 39 12.32 -17.90 -10.40
CA ASP A 39 11.70 -19.05 -11.05
C ASP A 39 10.40 -18.71 -11.80
N GLY A 40 9.95 -17.45 -11.75
CA GLY A 40 8.73 -16.95 -12.39
C GLY A 40 7.43 -17.47 -11.77
N THR A 41 7.47 -18.12 -10.61
CA THR A 41 6.28 -18.71 -9.96
C THR A 41 5.52 -17.74 -9.04
N ALA A 42 6.10 -16.57 -8.77
CA ALA A 42 5.51 -15.54 -7.92
C ALA A 42 5.78 -14.12 -8.45
N VAL A 43 4.92 -13.18 -8.05
CA VAL A 43 5.21 -11.74 -8.08
C VAL A 43 5.54 -11.30 -6.66
N LEU A 44 6.77 -10.83 -6.46
CA LEU A 44 7.21 -10.21 -5.21
C LEU A 44 6.69 -8.78 -5.19
N VAL A 45 5.92 -8.43 -4.17
CA VAL A 45 5.31 -7.11 -4.00
C VAL A 45 5.81 -6.48 -2.71
N ARG A 46 6.29 -5.25 -2.81
CA ARG A 46 6.69 -4.43 -1.67
C ARG A 46 5.89 -3.13 -1.66
N VAL A 47 5.27 -2.83 -0.53
CA VAL A 47 4.44 -1.64 -0.35
C VAL A 47 4.93 -0.84 0.85
N VAL A 48 5.11 0.47 0.68
CA VAL A 48 5.39 1.42 1.75
C VAL A 48 4.25 2.40 1.87
N VAL A 49 3.73 2.59 3.07
CA VAL A 49 2.62 3.52 3.35
C VAL A 49 2.89 4.36 4.60
N PHE A 50 2.34 5.57 4.61
CA PHE A 50 2.31 6.45 5.78
C PHE A 50 0.92 6.37 6.41
N VAL A 51 0.87 5.98 7.68
CA VAL A 51 -0.38 5.76 8.43
C VAL A 51 -0.46 6.79 9.56
N PRO A 52 -1.57 7.54 9.68
CA PRO A 52 -1.73 8.56 10.70
C PRO A 52 -1.78 7.96 12.11
N ILE A 53 -1.08 8.57 13.06
CA ILE A 53 -1.23 8.23 14.48
C ILE A 53 -2.46 8.97 15.02
N LEU A 54 -3.43 8.22 15.53
CA LEU A 54 -4.69 8.76 16.05
C LEU A 54 -4.73 8.54 17.57
N GLY A 55 -4.54 9.61 18.34
CA GLY A 55 -4.42 9.52 19.80
C GLY A 55 -3.06 8.96 20.23
N ASP A 56 -3.04 8.17 21.31
CA ASP A 56 -1.80 7.67 21.92
C ASP A 56 -1.41 6.25 21.45
N GLU A 57 -2.22 5.63 20.59
CA GLU A 57 -2.00 4.26 20.12
C GLU A 57 -1.26 4.23 18.78
N VAL A 58 -0.35 3.27 18.63
CA VAL A 58 0.28 2.98 17.35
C VAL A 58 -0.78 2.38 16.42
N PRO A 59 -1.09 3.03 15.27
CA PRO A 59 -2.15 2.59 14.39
C PRO A 59 -1.77 1.28 13.71
N SER A 60 -2.70 0.36 13.46
CA SER A 60 -2.44 -0.84 12.67
C SER A 60 -2.65 -0.60 11.17
N ALA A 61 -2.01 -1.43 10.34
CA ALA A 61 -2.22 -1.45 8.91
C ALA A 61 -2.19 -2.87 8.34
N GLU A 62 -3.02 -3.11 7.33
CA GLU A 62 -3.18 -4.41 6.69
C GLU A 62 -3.09 -4.28 5.17
N LEU A 63 -2.36 -5.18 4.53
CA LEU A 63 -2.32 -5.28 3.06
C LEU A 63 -3.23 -6.42 2.60
N THR A 64 -4.12 -6.14 1.65
CA THR A 64 -5.03 -7.14 1.07
C THR A 64 -4.91 -7.16 -0.45
N PHE A 65 -4.77 -8.35 -1.04
CA PHE A 65 -4.88 -8.52 -2.49
C PHE A 65 -6.34 -8.66 -2.92
N LEU A 66 -6.78 -7.83 -3.87
CA LEU A 66 -8.10 -7.93 -4.50
C LEU A 66 -8.14 -8.94 -5.65
N GLY A 67 -6.98 -9.43 -6.09
CA GLY A 67 -6.82 -10.33 -7.22
C GLY A 67 -6.39 -9.60 -8.49
N VAL A 68 -6.47 -10.33 -9.60
CA VAL A 68 -6.00 -9.88 -10.92
C VAL A 68 -7.20 -9.51 -11.80
N ALA A 69 -7.21 -8.28 -12.32
CA ALA A 69 -8.17 -7.83 -13.31
C ALA A 69 -7.40 -7.43 -14.59
N GLY A 70 -7.65 -8.15 -15.69
CA GLY A 70 -6.84 -7.99 -16.90
C GLY A 70 -5.39 -8.44 -16.66
N ASP A 71 -4.45 -7.50 -16.74
CA ASP A 71 -3.02 -7.70 -16.47
C ASP A 71 -2.53 -7.01 -15.18
N GLN A 72 -3.45 -6.50 -14.36
CA GLN A 72 -3.13 -5.77 -13.15
C GLN A 72 -3.50 -6.57 -11.90
N LEU A 73 -2.51 -6.81 -11.03
CA LEU A 73 -2.73 -7.23 -9.65
C LEU A 73 -3.00 -6.00 -8.79
N THR A 74 -4.10 -6.00 -8.06
CA THR A 74 -4.46 -4.86 -7.18
C THR A 74 -4.33 -5.25 -5.72
N CYS A 75 -3.71 -4.36 -4.94
CA CYS A 75 -3.65 -4.45 -3.49
C CYS A 75 -4.15 -3.16 -2.83
N ILE A 76 -4.74 -3.31 -1.66
CA ILE A 76 -5.25 -2.20 -0.84
C ILE A 76 -4.57 -2.26 0.52
N VAL A 77 -4.20 -1.10 1.03
CA VAL A 77 -3.76 -0.95 2.42
C VAL A 77 -4.90 -0.40 3.26
N ASN A 78 -5.37 -1.21 4.20
CA ASN A 78 -6.44 -0.85 5.14
C ASN A 78 -5.83 -0.36 6.45
N PHE A 79 -6.30 0.78 6.93
CA PHE A 79 -5.96 1.34 8.24
C PHE A 79 -7.10 2.23 8.72
N LYS A 80 -7.09 2.61 10.01
CA LYS A 80 -8.10 3.51 10.57
C LYS A 80 -7.84 4.95 10.11
N GLU A 81 -8.80 5.53 9.40
CA GLU A 81 -8.72 6.90 8.90
C GLU A 81 -9.31 7.92 9.89
N SER A 82 -8.95 9.19 9.66
CA SER A 82 -9.46 10.36 10.38
C SER A 82 -9.59 11.52 9.40
N GLU A 83 -10.69 12.25 9.50
CA GLU A 83 -10.90 13.50 8.73
C GLU A 83 -10.03 14.66 9.24
N THR A 84 -9.56 14.57 10.50
CA THR A 84 -8.62 15.53 11.05
C THR A 84 -7.23 15.26 10.49
N PRO A 85 -6.52 16.29 9.98
CA PRO A 85 -5.13 16.16 9.56
C PRO A 85 -4.26 15.59 10.68
N PRO A 86 -3.46 14.55 10.42
CA PRO A 86 -2.60 13.96 11.45
C PRO A 86 -1.37 14.83 11.71
N ASP A 87 -1.04 15.03 12.98
CA ASP A 87 0.21 15.71 13.37
C ASP A 87 1.44 14.78 13.25
N GLN A 88 1.21 13.46 13.28
CA GLN A 88 2.24 12.42 13.25
C GLN A 88 1.79 11.23 12.39
N CYS A 89 2.75 10.61 11.73
CA CYS A 89 2.53 9.40 10.94
C CYS A 89 3.57 8.34 11.28
N VAL A 90 3.19 7.07 11.14
CA VAL A 90 4.12 5.94 11.13
C VAL A 90 4.25 5.37 9.73
N VAL A 91 5.40 4.77 9.43
CA VAL A 91 5.66 4.10 8.15
C VAL A 91 5.48 2.61 8.32
N TYR A 92 4.64 2.01 7.47
CA TYR A 92 4.52 0.57 7.32
C TYR A 92 5.22 0.09 6.06
N TYR A 93 5.95 -1.01 6.19
CA TYR A 93 6.60 -1.74 5.11
C TYR A 93 6.00 -3.14 5.03
N PHE A 94 5.40 -3.47 3.89
CA PHE A 94 4.88 -4.80 3.59
C PHE A 94 5.75 -5.44 2.50
N GLU A 95 6.14 -6.69 2.72
CA GLU A 95 6.80 -7.54 1.72
C GLU A 95 6.09 -8.88 1.65
N THR A 96 5.67 -9.25 0.45
CA THR A 96 4.85 -10.45 0.23
C THR A 96 4.99 -10.98 -1.19
N GLU A 97 4.49 -12.19 -1.41
CA GLU A 97 4.48 -12.88 -2.68
C GLU A 97 3.04 -13.18 -3.10
N TYR A 98 2.73 -12.95 -4.38
CA TYR A 98 1.48 -13.37 -5.00
C TYR A 98 1.77 -14.48 -6.01
N THR A 99 1.13 -15.63 -5.87
CA THR A 99 1.46 -16.86 -6.61
C THR A 99 0.37 -17.31 -7.58
N GLU A 100 -0.80 -16.68 -7.56
CA GLU A 100 -1.90 -17.03 -8.45
C GLU A 100 -1.77 -16.27 -9.78
N ASN A 101 -2.09 -16.90 -10.91
CA ASN A 101 -2.17 -16.26 -12.24
C ASN A 101 -0.95 -15.38 -12.64
N VAL A 102 0.25 -15.70 -12.14
CA VAL A 102 1.46 -14.86 -12.26
C VAL A 102 1.78 -14.48 -13.72
N GLY A 103 1.62 -15.41 -14.65
CA GLY A 103 1.91 -15.17 -16.07
C GLY A 103 1.03 -14.11 -16.74
N ALA A 104 -0.11 -13.75 -16.15
CA ALA A 104 -0.99 -12.70 -16.67
C ALA A 104 -0.63 -11.30 -16.12
N ILE A 105 0.09 -11.21 -15.00
CA ILE A 105 0.30 -9.97 -14.26
C ILE A 105 1.45 -9.21 -14.89
N LYS A 106 1.20 -8.01 -15.40
CA LYS A 106 2.22 -7.09 -15.93
C LYS A 106 2.42 -5.87 -15.06
N GLN A 107 1.41 -5.53 -14.26
CA GLN A 107 1.42 -4.35 -13.40
C GLN A 107 0.87 -4.68 -12.01
N VAL A 108 1.36 -3.96 -11.00
CA VAL A 108 0.84 -4.00 -9.64
C VAL A 108 0.38 -2.61 -9.25
N ALA A 109 -0.85 -2.51 -8.76
CA ALA A 109 -1.42 -1.28 -8.22
C ALA A 109 -1.61 -1.42 -6.71
N ALA A 110 -1.21 -0.39 -5.96
CA ALA A 110 -1.45 -0.27 -4.53
C ALA A 110 -2.29 0.99 -4.26
N PHE A 111 -3.33 0.88 -3.46
CA PHE A 111 -4.23 1.99 -3.08
C PHE A 111 -4.34 2.11 -1.56
N LEU A 112 -4.58 3.34 -1.06
CA LEU A 112 -5.02 3.56 0.32
C LEU A 112 -6.52 3.30 0.42
N ASN A 113 -6.92 2.35 1.27
CA ASN A 113 -8.30 2.09 1.64
C ASN A 113 -9.26 1.82 0.44
N ASN A 114 -10.48 1.39 0.71
CA ASN A 114 -11.48 1.05 -0.30
C ASN A 114 -12.40 2.24 -0.66
N GLU A 115 -11.89 3.46 -0.73
CA GLU A 115 -12.66 4.60 -1.23
C GLU A 115 -12.48 4.72 -2.74
N ASP A 116 -13.17 3.85 -3.48
CA ASP A 116 -13.29 3.85 -4.95
C ASP A 116 -11.92 3.93 -5.68
N PRO A 117 -11.39 2.84 -6.28
CA PRO A 117 -10.10 2.85 -6.97
C PRO A 117 -9.99 3.89 -8.11
N ILE A 118 -11.10 4.49 -8.56
CA ILE A 118 -11.12 5.59 -9.52
C ILE A 118 -10.71 6.92 -8.85
N THR A 119 -11.09 7.12 -7.58
CA THR A 119 -10.81 8.35 -6.80
C THR A 119 -9.75 8.15 -5.71
N SER A 120 -9.42 6.90 -5.38
CA SER A 120 -8.42 6.54 -4.39
C SER A 120 -7.01 6.90 -4.86
N ARG A 121 -6.16 7.29 -3.92
CA ARG A 121 -4.77 7.59 -4.17
C ARG A 121 -3.97 6.30 -4.20
N GLY A 122 -3.39 6.01 -5.35
CA GLY A 122 -2.59 4.82 -5.56
C GLY A 122 -1.36 5.06 -6.40
N THR A 123 -0.49 4.06 -6.40
CA THR A 123 0.65 3.97 -7.31
C THR A 123 0.51 2.68 -8.12
N VAL A 124 0.76 2.80 -9.42
CA VAL A 124 0.85 1.65 -10.34
C VAL A 124 2.31 1.51 -10.76
N THR A 125 2.81 0.29 -10.76
CA THR A 125 4.17 -0.03 -11.20
C THR A 125 4.17 -1.24 -12.12
N THR A 126 5.07 -1.25 -13.11
CA THR A 126 5.31 -2.42 -13.96
C THR A 126 6.06 -3.48 -13.18
N VAL A 127 5.67 -4.75 -13.33
CA VAL A 127 6.42 -5.88 -12.75
C VAL A 127 7.77 -5.98 -13.45
N GLN A 128 8.84 -5.82 -12.68
CA GLN A 128 10.19 -5.92 -13.21
C GLN A 128 10.59 -7.38 -13.43
N THR A 129 11.32 -7.65 -14.51
CA THR A 129 12.01 -8.93 -14.70
C THR A 129 13.24 -8.99 -13.79
N CYS A 130 13.52 -10.16 -13.23
CA CYS A 130 14.80 -10.41 -12.56
C CYS A 130 15.97 -10.40 -13.55
#